data_AF-A0A0G0YUI2-F1
#
_entry.id   AF-A0A0G0YUI2-F1
#
_cell.length_a   1.000
_cell.length_b   1.000
_cell.length_c   1.000
_cell.angle_alpha   90.00
_cell.angle_beta   90.00
_cell.angle_gamma   90.00
#
_symmetry.space_group_name_H-M   'P 1'
#
loop_
_entity.id
_entity.type
_entity.pdbx_description
1 polymer ?
#
loop_
_entity_poly.entity_id
_entity_poly.type
_entity_poly.pdbx_seq_one_letter_code
_entity_poly.pdbx_strand_id
1 'polypeptide(L)'
;MIQTKSVIGLLHTTKIDPSWSFSDKTRKDTAYITHGYHRYPAKFIPQIVSRLAEKYTRVGDFIVDPFGGCGTTLVESKVMGRPSIAVDINPVAVLITKAKITAIDPVKIEKEFINFQKRLETYNDKTREK
;
A
#
# COMPACT_ATOMS: atom_id res chain seq x y z
N MET A 1 30.70 -31.83 -6.21
CA MET A 1 31.04 -30.46 -6.62
C MET A 1 29.80 -29.80 -7.21
N ILE A 2 29.25 -28.77 -6.56
CA ILE A 2 28.16 -27.98 -7.14
C ILE A 2 28.79 -27.09 -8.21
N GLN A 3 28.38 -27.27 -9.46
CA GLN A 3 28.88 -26.48 -10.59
C GLN A 3 28.28 -25.07 -10.48
N THR A 4 29.06 -24.12 -9.94
CA THR A 4 28.64 -22.72 -9.82
C THR A 4 28.59 -22.09 -11.21
N LYS A 5 27.40 -21.97 -11.77
CA LYS A 5 27.18 -21.12 -12.96
C LYS A 5 27.52 -19.68 -12.58
N SER A 6 28.25 -18.96 -13.43
CA SER A 6 28.46 -17.53 -13.24
C SER A 6 27.12 -16.78 -13.29
N VAL A 7 27.00 -15.66 -12.57
CA VAL A 7 25.80 -14.81 -12.60
C VAL A 7 25.47 -14.41 -14.05
N ILE A 8 26.49 -14.09 -14.85
CA ILE A 8 26.33 -13.78 -16.27
C ILE A 8 25.73 -14.96 -17.04
N GLY A 9 26.23 -16.19 -16.84
CA GLY A 9 25.69 -17.39 -17.47
C GLY A 9 24.24 -17.69 -17.05
N LEU A 10 23.89 -17.40 -15.79
CA LEU A 10 22.51 -17.50 -15.32
C LEU A 10 21.59 -16.49 -16.02
N LEU A 11 22.00 -15.23 -16.12
CA LEU A 11 21.21 -14.18 -16.78
C LEU A 11 20.97 -14.50 -18.27
N HIS A 12 21.98 -15.00 -18.98
CA HIS A 12 21.83 -15.40 -20.39
C HIS A 12 20.86 -16.57 -20.61
N THR A 13 20.73 -17.47 -19.62
CA THR A 13 19.88 -18.66 -19.74
C THR A 13 18.50 -18.47 -19.09
N THR A 14 18.29 -17.36 -18.38
CA THR A 14 17.03 -17.07 -17.71
C THR A 14 15.98 -16.68 -18.73
N LYS A 15 14.88 -17.43 -18.77
CA LYS A 15 13.72 -17.08 -19.61
C LYS A 15 13.05 -15.82 -19.05
N ILE A 16 12.84 -14.84 -19.93
CA ILE A 16 12.14 -13.61 -19.59
C ILE A 16 10.64 -13.92 -19.48
N ASP A 17 10.03 -13.54 -18.38
CA ASP A 17 8.58 -13.60 -18.18
C ASP A 17 7.99 -12.18 -18.32
N PRO A 18 7.36 -11.85 -19.46
CA PRO A 18 6.82 -10.52 -19.71
C PRO A 18 5.65 -10.17 -18.79
N SER A 19 5.03 -11.14 -18.11
CA SER A 19 3.91 -10.87 -17.20
C SER A 19 4.33 -10.03 -15.98
N TRP A 20 5.62 -9.98 -15.64
CA TRP A 20 6.18 -9.14 -14.57
C TRP A 20 6.35 -7.67 -14.98
N SER A 21 6.11 -7.32 -16.24
CA SER A 21 6.10 -5.92 -16.68
C SER A 21 4.85 -5.15 -16.26
N PHE A 22 3.74 -5.86 -16.00
CA PHE A 22 2.43 -5.26 -15.71
C PHE A 22 2.04 -4.15 -16.70
N SER A 23 2.44 -4.31 -17.96
CA SER A 23 2.28 -3.32 -19.04
C SER A 23 0.82 -3.02 -19.37
N ASP A 24 -0.10 -3.90 -18.98
CA ASP A 24 -1.55 -3.74 -19.10
C ASP A 24 -2.17 -2.86 -17.99
N LYS A 25 -1.43 -2.52 -16.93
CA LYS A 25 -1.97 -1.79 -15.76
C LYS A 25 -1.92 -0.28 -15.97
N THR A 26 -3.05 0.36 -15.72
CA THR A 26 -3.19 1.81 -15.77
C THR A 26 -2.82 2.46 -14.42
N ARG A 27 -2.73 3.80 -14.41
CA ARG A 27 -2.61 4.56 -13.15
C ARG A 27 -3.77 4.34 -12.20
N LYS A 28 -4.98 4.12 -12.71
CA LYS A 28 -6.15 3.82 -11.89
C LYS A 28 -5.99 2.46 -11.20
N ASP A 29 -5.53 1.46 -11.95
CA ASP A 29 -5.30 0.11 -11.43
C ASP A 29 -4.20 0.06 -10.38
N THR A 30 -3.24 0.99 -10.41
CA THR A 30 -2.13 1.04 -9.43
C THR A 30 -2.42 1.97 -8.24
N ALA A 31 -3.58 2.62 -8.21
CA ALA A 31 -3.97 3.61 -7.20
C ALA A 31 -5.26 3.25 -6.43
N TYR A 32 -5.77 2.02 -6.57
CA TYR A 32 -6.95 1.56 -5.84
C TYR A 32 -6.79 1.64 -4.31
N ILE A 33 -7.91 1.57 -3.60
CA ILE A 33 -8.00 1.70 -2.13
C ILE A 33 -7.21 2.91 -1.62
N THR A 34 -6.30 2.71 -0.68
CA THR A 34 -5.49 3.75 -0.07
C THR A 34 -4.16 3.98 -0.81
N HIS A 35 -3.83 3.23 -1.87
CA HIS A 35 -2.60 3.41 -2.66
C HIS A 35 -2.51 4.78 -3.33
N GLY A 36 -3.66 5.42 -3.54
CA GLY A 36 -3.79 6.76 -4.10
C GLY A 36 -3.73 7.92 -3.08
N TYR A 37 -3.68 7.66 -1.77
CA TYR A 37 -3.77 8.73 -0.76
C TYR A 37 -2.63 9.75 -0.82
N HIS A 38 -1.41 9.32 -1.18
CA HIS A 38 -0.26 10.21 -1.28
C HIS A 38 0.73 9.72 -2.33
N ARG A 39 1.38 10.66 -3.04
CA ARG A 39 2.48 10.34 -3.96
C ARG A 39 3.78 10.19 -3.16
N TYR A 40 4.49 9.09 -3.35
CA TYR A 40 5.80 8.88 -2.74
C TYR A 40 6.78 8.43 -3.83
N PRO A 41 8.01 8.96 -3.88
CA PRO A 41 8.99 8.62 -4.90
C PRO A 41 9.34 7.13 -4.84
N ALA A 42 9.74 6.57 -5.99
CA ALA A 42 10.27 5.21 -6.12
C ALA A 42 9.39 4.08 -5.52
N LYS A 43 8.06 4.26 -5.49
CA LYS A 43 7.14 3.20 -5.05
C LYS A 43 6.99 2.10 -6.12
N PHE A 44 6.98 0.84 -5.71
CA PHE A 44 6.49 -0.25 -6.57
C PHE A 44 4.96 -0.21 -6.68
N ILE A 45 4.44 -0.76 -7.78
CA ILE A 45 3.00 -0.92 -7.97
C ILE A 45 2.45 -2.01 -7.03
N PRO A 46 1.20 -1.91 -6.57
CA PRO A 46 0.62 -2.90 -5.66
C PRO A 46 0.67 -4.34 -6.20
N GLN A 47 0.46 -4.52 -7.51
CA GLN A 47 0.38 -5.82 -8.15
C GLN A 47 1.66 -6.65 -8.03
N ILE A 48 2.82 -6.01 -7.92
CA ILE A 48 4.08 -6.71 -7.66
C ILE A 48 4.02 -7.37 -6.28
N VAL A 49 3.58 -6.63 -5.26
CA VAL A 49 3.46 -7.17 -3.90
C VAL A 49 2.41 -8.25 -3.84
N SER A 50 1.21 -8.03 -4.38
CA SER A 50 0.12 -9.01 -4.32
C SER A 50 0.59 -10.33 -4.93
N ARG A 51 1.21 -10.29 -6.11
CA ARG A 51 1.74 -11.48 -6.78
C ARG A 51 2.86 -12.16 -5.98
N LEU A 52 3.79 -11.39 -5.40
CA LEU A 52 4.86 -11.95 -4.56
C LEU A 52 4.29 -12.62 -3.30
N ALA A 53 3.38 -11.94 -2.61
CA ALA A 53 2.75 -12.47 -1.40
C ALA A 53 1.91 -13.72 -1.70
N GLU A 54 1.08 -13.71 -2.74
CA GLU A 54 0.33 -14.89 -3.19
C GLU A 54 1.24 -16.07 -3.54
N LYS A 55 2.37 -15.82 -4.20
CA LYS A 55 3.28 -16.87 -4.64
C LYS A 55 4.12 -17.46 -3.52
N TYR A 56 4.52 -16.66 -2.53
CA TYR A 56 5.54 -17.04 -1.55
C TYR A 56 5.04 -17.07 -0.11
N THR A 57 3.76 -16.80 0.15
CA THR A 57 3.20 -16.82 1.51
C THR A 57 1.81 -17.47 1.53
N ARG A 58 1.42 -18.03 2.67
CA ARG A 58 0.11 -18.63 2.91
C ARG A 58 -0.79 -17.66 3.68
N VAL A 59 -2.07 -18.01 3.83
CA VAL A 59 -3.00 -17.27 4.68
C VAL A 59 -2.48 -17.30 6.12
N GLY A 60 -2.44 -16.13 6.77
CA GLY A 60 -1.95 -16.00 8.15
C GLY A 60 -0.43 -15.87 8.30
N ASP A 61 0.37 -16.10 7.25
CA ASP A 61 1.82 -15.86 7.30
C ASP A 61 2.11 -14.37 7.55
N PHE A 62 3.15 -14.09 8.32
CA PHE A 62 3.55 -12.75 8.72
C PHE A 62 4.51 -12.13 7.71
N ILE A 63 4.16 -10.96 7.15
CA ILE A 63 4.94 -10.26 6.14
C ILE A 63 5.78 -9.13 6.77
N VAL A 64 7.07 -9.10 6.44
CA VAL A 64 8.01 -8.06 6.91
C VAL A 64 8.57 -7.30 5.71
N ASP A 65 8.51 -5.97 5.76
CA ASP A 65 9.16 -5.10 4.79
C ASP A 65 10.16 -4.14 5.49
N PRO A 66 11.48 -4.38 5.40
CA PRO A 66 12.47 -3.55 6.07
C PRO A 66 12.67 -2.16 5.42
N PHE A 67 12.07 -1.91 4.25
CA PHE A 67 12.16 -0.65 3.50
C PHE A 67 10.77 -0.23 3.02
N GLY A 68 9.85 -0.10 3.99
CA GLY A 68 8.41 -0.03 3.72
C GLY A 68 7.93 1.17 2.91
N GLY A 69 8.69 2.26 2.85
CA GLY A 69 8.31 3.46 2.13
C GLY A 69 6.92 3.95 2.52
N CYS A 70 6.07 4.18 1.50
CA CYS A 70 4.67 4.57 1.71
C CYS A 70 3.71 3.39 1.97
N GLY A 71 4.24 2.23 2.37
CA GLY A 71 3.45 1.15 2.96
C GLY A 71 2.64 0.33 1.97
N THR A 72 3.04 0.29 0.69
CA THR A 72 2.36 -0.55 -0.32
C THR A 72 2.30 -2.01 0.14
N THR A 73 3.38 -2.53 0.75
CA THR A 73 3.41 -3.90 1.29
C THR A 73 2.37 -4.13 2.38
N LEU A 74 2.21 -3.19 3.31
CA LEU A 74 1.27 -3.34 4.43
C LEU A 74 -0.18 -3.22 3.97
N VAL A 75 -0.45 -2.32 3.04
CA VAL A 75 -1.80 -2.19 2.46
C VAL A 75 -2.19 -3.49 1.77
N GLU A 76 -1.33 -4.05 0.93
CA GLU A 76 -1.60 -5.32 0.23
C GLU A 76 -1.70 -6.49 1.21
N SER A 77 -0.82 -6.56 2.20
CA SER A 77 -0.90 -7.58 3.26
C SER A 77 -2.25 -7.54 3.96
N LYS A 78 -2.76 -6.34 4.27
CA LYS A 78 -4.06 -6.16 4.90
C LYS A 78 -5.22 -6.59 3.99
N VAL A 79 -5.18 -6.26 2.70
CA VAL A 79 -6.17 -6.72 1.71
C VAL A 79 -6.22 -8.25 1.64
N MET A 80 -5.06 -8.91 1.73
CA MET A 80 -4.94 -10.37 1.72
C MET A 80 -5.17 -11.04 3.08
N GLY A 81 -5.52 -10.28 4.12
CA GLY A 81 -5.76 -10.82 5.47
C GLY A 81 -4.50 -11.36 6.15
N ARG A 82 -3.32 -10.82 5.82
CA ARG A 82 -2.03 -11.23 6.39
C ARG A 82 -1.51 -10.22 7.40
N PRO A 83 -1.07 -10.66 8.59
CA PRO A 83 -0.41 -9.77 9.54
C PRO A 83 0.91 -9.28 8.94
N SER A 84 1.27 -8.02 9.19
CA SER A 84 2.45 -7.42 8.58
C SER A 84 3.06 -6.30 9.43
N ILE A 85 4.35 -6.06 9.21
CA ILE A 85 5.10 -4.93 9.77
C ILE A 85 6.06 -4.37 8.71
N ALA A 86 6.30 -3.05 8.79
CA ALA A 86 7.34 -2.41 8.01
C ALA A 86 8.11 -1.41 8.86
N VAL A 87 9.34 -1.16 8.42
CA VAL A 87 10.20 -0.10 8.95
C VAL A 87 10.61 0.81 7.79
N ASP A 88 10.70 2.10 8.07
CA ASP A 88 11.30 3.07 7.18
C ASP A 88 11.99 4.16 8.02
N ILE A 89 13.13 4.66 7.56
CA ILE A 89 13.88 5.72 8.24
C ILE A 89 13.19 7.08 8.08
N ASN A 90 12.41 7.28 7.02
CA ASN A 90 11.74 8.53 6.75
C ASN A 90 10.43 8.62 7.56
N PRO A 91 10.32 9.55 8.53
CA PRO A 91 9.11 9.68 9.35
C PRO A 91 7.88 10.06 8.53
N VAL A 92 8.05 10.75 7.39
CA VAL A 92 6.95 11.07 6.47
C VAL A 92 6.40 9.80 5.82
N ALA A 93 7.29 8.88 5.43
CA ALA A 93 6.91 7.59 4.86
C ALA A 93 6.11 6.75 5.86
N VAL A 94 6.55 6.74 7.13
CA VAL A 94 5.84 6.11 8.25
C VAL A 94 4.46 6.74 8.47
N LEU A 95 4.35 8.08 8.45
CA LEU A 95 3.07 8.77 8.60
C LEU A 95 2.09 8.44 7.47
N ILE A 96 2.56 8.47 6.22
CA ILE A 96 1.76 8.09 5.05
C ILE A 96 1.29 6.65 5.18
N THR A 97 2.19 5.73 5.55
CA THR A 97 1.88 4.32 5.77
C THR A 97 0.79 4.17 6.82
N LYS A 98 0.93 4.82 7.99
CA LYS A 98 -0.08 4.81 9.05
C LYS A 98 -1.44 5.28 8.53
N ALA A 99 -1.49 6.39 7.80
CA ALA A 99 -2.73 6.88 7.21
C ALA A 99 -3.37 5.89 6.23
N LYS A 100 -2.56 5.19 5.42
CA LYS A 100 -3.04 4.22 4.43
C LYS A 100 -3.55 2.90 5.02
N ILE A 101 -3.04 2.48 6.17
CA ILE A 101 -3.37 1.16 6.76
C ILE A 101 -4.37 1.26 7.92
N THR A 102 -4.58 2.46 8.48
CA THR A 102 -5.53 2.68 9.57
C THR A 102 -6.94 2.54 9.05
N ALA A 103 -7.67 1.53 9.53
CA ALA A 103 -9.09 1.43 9.26
C ALA A 103 -9.81 2.55 9.99
N ILE A 104 -10.76 3.18 9.32
CA ILE A 104 -11.64 4.18 9.93
C ILE A 104 -12.90 3.45 10.39
N ASP A 105 -13.26 3.64 11.66
CA ASP A 105 -14.49 3.08 12.24
C ASP A 105 -15.73 3.66 11.53
N PRO A 106 -16.57 2.83 10.88
CA PRO A 106 -17.76 3.28 10.18
C PRO A 106 -18.73 4.06 11.08
N VAL A 107 -18.90 3.63 12.34
CA VAL A 107 -19.81 4.29 13.29
C VAL A 107 -19.29 5.69 13.63
N LYS A 108 -17.97 5.83 13.77
CA LYS A 108 -17.34 7.13 13.97
C LYS A 108 -17.53 8.05 12.76
N ILE A 109 -17.36 7.53 11.54
CA ILE A 109 -17.59 8.32 10.31
C ILE A 109 -19.03 8.84 10.29
N GLU A 110 -20.00 7.96 10.50
CA GLU A 110 -21.41 8.31 10.47
C GLU A 110 -21.75 9.38 11.52
N LYS A 111 -21.25 9.20 12.75
CA LYS A 111 -21.41 10.18 13.82
C LYS A 111 -20.82 11.55 13.45
N GLU A 112 -19.59 11.57 12.94
CA GLU A 112 -18.94 12.83 12.53
C GLU A 112 -19.65 13.49 11.33
N PHE A 113 -20.18 12.69 10.41
CA PHE A 113 -20.99 13.19 9.31
C PHE A 113 -22.28 13.86 9.78
N ILE A 114 -23.02 13.22 10.70
CA ILE A 114 -24.22 13.80 11.30
C ILE A 114 -23.89 15.10 12.05
N ASN A 115 -22.80 15.13 12.81
CA ASN A 115 -22.34 16.34 13.50
C ASN A 115 -22.01 17.46 12.51
N PHE A 116 -21.36 17.12 11.39
CA PHE A 116 -21.06 18.07 10.33
C PHE A 116 -22.33 18.65 9.68
N GLN A 117 -23.33 17.81 9.39
CA GLN A 117 -24.63 18.28 8.85
C GLN A 117 -25.32 19.26 9.79
N LYS A 118 -25.39 18.96 11.09
CA LYS A 118 -25.97 19.88 12.10
C LYS A 118 -25.24 21.22 12.15
N ARG A 119 -23.92 21.22 12.06
CA ARG A 119 -23.12 22.45 12.02
C ARG A 119 -23.43 23.28 10.77
N LEU A 120 -23.60 22.63 9.61
CA LEU A 120 -23.97 23.29 8.36
C LEU A 120 -25.36 23.94 8.44
N GLU A 121 -26.33 23.30 9.09
CA GLU A 121 -27.67 23.89 9.28
C GLU A 121 -27.64 25.18 10.10
N THR A 122 -26.72 25.26 11.07
CA THR A 122 -26.55 26.45 11.92
C THR A 122 -25.57 27.48 11.35
N TYR A 123 -24.96 27.21 10.20
CA TYR A 123 -23.90 28.04 9.63
C TYR A 123 -24.44 29.36 9.09
N ASN A 124 -23.90 30.47 9.60
CA ASN A 124 -24.12 31.83 9.11
C ASN A 124 -22.84 32.67 9.27
N ASP A 125 -22.84 33.90 8.75
CA ASP A 125 -21.68 34.80 8.80
C ASP A 125 -21.19 35.11 10.23
N LYS A 126 -22.05 34.98 11.26
CA LYS A 126 -21.69 35.18 12.66
C LYS A 126 -21.09 33.93 13.32
N THR A 127 -21.28 32.74 12.74
CA THR A 127 -20.72 31.47 13.26
C THR A 127 -19.46 31.03 12.51
N ARG A 128 -18.94 31.87 11.61
CA ARG A 128 -17.70 31.61 10.88
C ARG A 128 -16.51 31.83 11.81
N GLU A 129 -15.73 30.78 12.07
CA GLU A 129 -14.41 30.93 12.72
C GLU A 129 -13.44 31.61 11.73
N LYS A 130 -12.66 32.58 12.24
CA LYS A 130 -11.69 33.35 11.46
C LYS A 130 -10.43 32.53 11.14
#